data_AF-A0AAD3T9R0-F1
#
_entry.id   AF-A0AAD3T9R0-F1
#
_cell.length_a   1.000
_cell.length_b   1.000
_cell.length_c   1.000
_cell.angle_alpha   90.00
_cell.angle_beta   90.00
_cell.angle_gamma   90.00
#
_symmetry.space_group_name_H-M   'P 1'
#
loop_
_entity.id
_entity.type
_entity.pdbx_description
1 polymer ?
#
loop_
_entity_poly.entity_id
_entity_poly.type
_entity_poly.pdbx_seq_one_letter_code
_entity_poly.pdbx_strand_id
1 'polypeptide(L)'
;MKSFRAIALLGAGIVGLPSFTTIAHYSDGVEHGLKCPSYPWLHKSIPISYDHTSIRRGGVAYTTDKVKAMATQIEVVDGHNDEGEMFTRPSKLSDSFPQPYADEQAARFANGGASPPDLIITKARHNAELEMEERKVVSQWIPSHK
;
A
#
# COMPACT_ATOMS: atom_id res chain seq x y z
N MET A 1 34.96 25.58 50.88
CA MET A 1 33.68 25.11 50.30
C MET A 1 33.50 25.64 48.88
N LYS A 2 34.10 25.02 47.85
CA LYS A 2 33.91 25.41 46.42
C LYS A 2 33.90 24.21 45.44
N SER A 3 34.05 22.97 45.92
CA SER A 3 34.30 21.79 45.08
C SER A 3 33.07 20.90 44.79
N PHE A 4 31.95 21.06 45.50
CA PHE A 4 30.80 20.16 45.34
C PHE A 4 29.88 20.49 44.15
N ARG A 5 30.00 21.69 43.54
CA ARG A 5 29.17 22.08 42.39
C ARG A 5 29.63 21.47 41.05
N ALA A 6 30.90 21.09 40.93
CA ALA A 6 31.45 20.55 39.68
C ALA A 6 31.02 19.10 39.39
N ILE A 7 30.70 18.32 40.43
CA ILE A 7 30.33 16.90 40.30
C ILE A 7 28.86 16.75 39.83
N ALA A 8 27.98 17.69 40.17
CA ALA A 8 26.58 17.67 39.75
C ALA A 8 26.39 17.83 38.23
N LEU A 9 27.27 18.58 37.55
CA LEU A 9 27.20 18.78 36.09
C LEU A 9 27.72 17.57 35.29
N LEU A 10 28.64 16.78 35.85
CA LEU A 10 29.12 15.54 35.20
C LEU A 10 28.13 14.37 35.36
N GLY A 11 27.38 14.31 36.47
CA GLY A 11 26.35 13.28 36.70
C GLY A 11 25.15 13.36 35.74
N ALA A 12 24.77 14.58 35.30
CA ALA A 12 23.67 14.77 34.36
C ALA A 12 24.06 14.49 32.90
N GLY A 13 25.34 14.66 32.53
CA GLY A 13 25.80 14.49 31.15
C GLY A 13 25.92 13.02 30.70
N ILE A 14 26.33 12.12 31.60
CA ILE A 14 26.64 10.73 31.24
C ILE A 14 25.39 9.84 31.16
N VAL A 15 24.30 10.17 31.86
CA VAL A 15 23.04 9.38 31.79
C VAL A 15 22.11 9.87 30.66
N GLY A 16 22.19 11.15 30.30
CA GLY A 16 21.39 11.73 29.22
C GLY A 16 21.83 11.30 27.81
N LEU A 17 23.14 11.21 27.56
CA LEU A 17 23.68 10.83 26.26
C LEU A 17 23.33 9.40 25.80
N PRO A 18 23.46 8.33 26.62
CA PRO A 18 23.10 6.97 26.18
C PRO A 18 21.58 6.77 26.07
N SER A 19 20.80 7.53 26.84
CA SER A 19 19.34 7.52 26.73
C SER A 19 18.88 8.14 25.40
N PHE A 20 19.53 9.22 24.96
CA PHE A 20 19.22 9.87 23.69
C PHE A 20 19.67 9.03 22.47
N THR A 21 20.83 8.36 22.53
CA THR A 21 21.26 7.47 21.44
C THR A 21 20.35 6.26 21.29
N THR A 22 19.87 5.69 22.41
CA THR A 22 18.95 4.53 22.36
C THR A 22 17.60 4.91 21.76
N ILE A 23 17.06 6.09 22.09
CA ILE A 23 15.82 6.59 21.50
C ILE A 23 16.01 6.87 20.00
N ALA A 24 17.14 7.46 19.59
CA ALA A 24 17.45 7.73 18.19
C ALA A 24 17.65 6.45 17.36
N HIS A 25 18.33 5.44 17.89
CA HIS A 25 18.47 4.14 17.23
C HIS A 25 17.15 3.36 17.16
N TYR A 26 16.29 3.51 18.18
CA TYR A 26 14.96 2.90 18.18
C TYR A 26 14.01 3.61 17.22
N SER A 27 14.05 4.94 17.11
CA SER A 27 13.20 5.70 16.18
C SER A 27 13.55 5.39 14.72
N ASP A 28 14.83 5.23 14.39
CA ASP A 28 15.27 4.91 13.03
C ASP A 28 14.70 3.57 12.51
N GLY A 29 14.64 2.56 13.37
CA GLY A 29 14.02 1.26 13.05
C GLY A 29 12.49 1.30 12.93
N VAL A 30 11.85 2.30 13.53
CA VAL A 30 10.39 2.53 13.42
C VAL A 30 10.07 3.36 12.18
N GLU A 31 10.92 4.33 11.83
CA GLU A 31 10.75 5.20 10.66
C GLU A 31 10.99 4.46 9.34
N HIS A 32 12.00 3.60 9.28
CA HIS A 32 12.30 2.82 8.07
C HIS A 32 11.40 1.59 7.86
N GLY A 33 10.56 1.25 8.86
CA GLY A 33 9.82 0.00 8.89
C GLY A 33 10.75 -1.21 9.06
N LEU A 34 10.19 -2.35 9.48
CA LEU A 34 11.00 -3.57 9.50
C LEU A 34 11.43 -3.96 8.05
N LYS A 35 12.51 -4.72 7.90
CA LYS A 35 12.93 -5.26 6.59
C LYS A 35 12.14 -6.50 6.19
N CYS A 36 11.42 -6.44 5.07
CA CYS A 36 10.61 -7.56 4.59
C CYS A 36 11.44 -8.86 4.38
N PRO A 37 10.95 -10.03 4.81
CA PRO A 37 11.60 -11.32 4.54
C PRO A 37 11.48 -11.69 3.05
N SER A 38 12.50 -12.33 2.47
CA SER A 38 12.47 -12.72 1.05
C SER A 38 11.79 -14.07 0.85
N TYR A 39 10.56 -14.07 0.36
CA TYR A 39 9.82 -15.28 -0.01
C TYR A 39 10.27 -15.89 -1.35
N PRO A 40 10.27 -17.24 -1.46
CA PRO A 40 10.67 -17.95 -2.67
C PRO A 40 9.51 -18.04 -3.68
N TRP A 41 9.12 -16.90 -4.26
CA TRP A 41 8.10 -16.85 -5.31
C TRP A 41 8.49 -17.70 -6.53
N LEU A 42 7.53 -18.44 -7.09
CA LEU A 42 7.74 -19.29 -8.27
C LEU A 42 8.38 -18.52 -9.43
N HIS A 43 7.88 -17.32 -9.71
CA HIS A 43 8.29 -16.48 -10.86
C HIS A 43 9.55 -15.64 -10.61
N LYS A 44 10.19 -15.74 -9.44
CA LYS A 44 11.42 -14.98 -9.12
C LYS A 44 12.67 -15.62 -9.71
N SER A 45 12.61 -16.89 -10.10
CA SER A 45 13.72 -17.62 -10.70
C SER A 45 13.61 -17.67 -12.24
N ILE A 46 14.74 -17.47 -12.91
CA ILE A 46 14.84 -17.62 -14.37
C ILE A 46 14.85 -19.12 -14.69
N PRO A 47 14.07 -19.66 -15.65
CA PRO A 47 13.03 -19.06 -16.50
C PRO A 47 11.62 -19.60 -16.15
N ILE A 48 11.02 -19.14 -15.05
CA ILE A 48 9.66 -19.58 -14.65
C ILE A 48 8.64 -18.48 -14.95
N SER A 49 7.58 -18.81 -15.69
CA SER A 49 6.45 -17.91 -15.97
C SER A 49 5.53 -17.75 -14.76
N TYR A 50 4.66 -16.75 -14.78
CA TYR A 50 3.61 -16.61 -13.77
C TYR A 50 2.65 -17.82 -13.75
N ASP A 51 2.19 -18.21 -12.57
CA ASP A 51 1.12 -19.21 -12.43
C ASP A 51 -0.25 -18.56 -12.69
N HIS A 52 -0.82 -18.85 -13.85
CA HIS A 52 -2.14 -18.37 -14.27
C HIS A 52 -3.28 -18.86 -13.36
N THR A 53 -3.11 -19.98 -12.65
CA THR A 53 -4.11 -20.45 -11.68
C THR A 53 -4.14 -19.54 -10.47
N SER A 54 -2.97 -19.14 -9.98
CA SER A 54 -2.84 -18.17 -8.89
C SER A 54 -3.37 -16.79 -9.31
N ILE A 55 -3.07 -16.31 -10.52
CA ILE A 55 -3.63 -15.05 -11.05
C ILE A 55 -5.16 -15.13 -11.19
N ARG A 56 -5.70 -16.26 -11.63
CA ARG A 56 -7.15 -16.48 -11.73
C ARG A 56 -7.83 -16.51 -10.37
N ARG A 57 -7.21 -17.11 -9.35
CA ARG A 57 -7.69 -17.03 -7.96
C ARG A 57 -7.67 -15.58 -7.45
N GLY A 58 -6.68 -14.80 -7.87
CA GLY A 58 -6.61 -13.36 -7.65
C GLY A 58 -7.64 -12.54 -8.44
N GLY A 59 -8.44 -13.16 -9.31
CA GLY A 59 -9.55 -12.51 -10.01
C GLY A 59 -9.19 -11.76 -11.28
N VAL A 60 -8.00 -11.94 -11.84
CA VAL A 60 -7.52 -11.13 -12.98
C VAL A 60 -7.55 -11.89 -14.32
N ALA A 61 -7.35 -13.22 -14.32
CA ALA A 61 -7.26 -14.01 -15.54
C ALA A 61 -8.49 -14.89 -15.78
N TYR A 62 -9.28 -14.57 -16.81
CA TYR A 62 -10.47 -15.34 -17.22
C TYR A 62 -10.61 -15.45 -18.74
N THR A 63 -11.53 -16.31 -19.20
CA THR A 63 -11.89 -16.42 -20.63
C THR A 63 -12.69 -15.20 -21.08
N THR A 64 -12.63 -14.87 -22.37
CA THR A 64 -13.30 -13.69 -22.97
C THR A 64 -14.78 -13.60 -22.61
N ASP A 65 -15.50 -14.71 -22.65
CA ASP A 65 -16.93 -14.74 -22.37
C ASP A 65 -17.23 -14.43 -20.90
N LYS A 66 -16.36 -14.89 -19.99
CA LYS A 66 -16.48 -14.59 -18.56
C LYS A 66 -16.19 -13.12 -18.28
N VAL A 67 -15.15 -12.56 -18.88
CA VAL A 67 -14.83 -11.13 -18.73
C VAL A 67 -15.95 -10.27 -19.29
N LYS A 68 -16.56 -10.67 -20.42
CA LYS A 68 -17.72 -9.97 -20.99
C LYS A 68 -18.93 -10.00 -20.05
N ALA A 69 -19.21 -11.16 -19.45
CA ALA A 69 -20.29 -11.28 -18.47
C ALA A 69 -20.02 -10.47 -17.19
N MET A 70 -18.77 -10.40 -16.72
CA MET A 70 -18.38 -9.57 -15.58
C MET A 70 -18.45 -8.07 -15.90
N ALA A 71 -18.04 -7.66 -17.10
CA ALA A 71 -18.13 -6.27 -17.55
C ALA A 71 -19.59 -5.80 -17.60
N THR A 72 -20.51 -6.61 -18.13
CA THR A 72 -21.93 -6.24 -18.22
C THR A 72 -22.63 -6.00 -16.88
N GLN A 73 -22.03 -6.41 -15.75
CA GLN A 73 -22.58 -6.15 -14.41
C GLN A 73 -22.33 -4.72 -13.94
N ILE A 74 -21.42 -3.99 -14.57
CA ILE A 74 -21.03 -2.65 -14.19
C ILE A 74 -21.66 -1.67 -15.17
N GLU A 75 -22.31 -0.64 -14.64
CA GLU A 75 -22.81 0.48 -15.41
C GLU A 75 -21.75 1.56 -15.51
N VAL A 76 -21.53 2.06 -16.72
CA VAL A 76 -20.60 3.14 -17.02
C VAL A 76 -21.38 4.27 -17.68
N VAL A 77 -21.15 5.49 -17.22
CA VAL A 77 -21.70 6.70 -17.84
C VAL A 77 -21.00 6.91 -19.18
N ASP A 78 -21.75 6.93 -20.27
CA ASP A 78 -21.23 7.04 -21.64
C ASP A 78 -21.88 8.23 -22.35
N GLY A 79 -21.08 9.27 -22.63
CA GLY A 79 -21.44 10.39 -23.53
C GLY A 79 -22.77 11.11 -23.26
N HIS A 80 -23.06 12.13 -24.08
CA HIS A 80 -24.38 12.75 -24.16
C HIS A 80 -25.18 12.06 -25.27
N ASN A 81 -26.48 11.84 -25.06
CA ASN A 81 -27.41 11.39 -26.09
C ASN A 81 -27.81 12.55 -27.03
N ASP A 82 -28.66 12.27 -28.03
CA ASP A 82 -29.15 13.27 -29.00
C ASP A 82 -29.95 14.42 -28.36
N GLU A 83 -30.36 14.26 -27.11
CA GLU A 83 -31.11 15.23 -26.30
C GLU A 83 -30.19 16.03 -25.36
N GLY A 84 -28.89 15.73 -25.33
CA GLY A 84 -27.91 16.39 -24.48
C GLY A 84 -27.89 15.90 -23.02
N GLU A 85 -28.46 14.74 -22.73
CA GLU A 85 -28.43 14.10 -21.41
C GLU A 85 -27.36 13.00 -21.35
N MET A 86 -26.70 12.84 -20.20
CA MET A 86 -25.74 11.76 -19.98
C MET A 86 -26.48 10.43 -19.81
N PHE A 87 -26.13 9.40 -20.58
CA PHE A 87 -26.75 8.07 -20.43
C PHE A 87 -25.79 7.05 -19.82
N THR A 88 -26.34 6.05 -19.15
CA THR A 88 -25.58 4.90 -18.64
C THR A 88 -25.72 3.71 -19.59
N ARG A 89 -24.63 2.97 -19.78
CA ARG A 89 -24.63 1.72 -20.55
C ARG A 89 -23.92 0.60 -19.78
N PRO A 90 -24.20 -0.67 -20.10
CA PRO A 90 -23.37 -1.76 -19.63
C PRO A 90 -21.93 -1.60 -20.13
N SER A 91 -20.98 -1.91 -19.25
CA SER A 91 -19.56 -1.83 -19.56
C SER A 91 -19.15 -2.83 -20.65
N LYS A 92 -18.16 -2.43 -21.46
CA LYS A 92 -17.54 -3.20 -22.54
C LYS A 92 -16.13 -3.62 -22.10
N LEU A 93 -15.56 -4.61 -22.80
CA LEU A 93 -14.20 -5.11 -22.52
C LEU A 93 -13.09 -4.06 -22.66
N SER A 94 -13.35 -2.99 -23.42
CA SER A 94 -12.42 -1.88 -23.65
C SER A 94 -12.46 -0.82 -22.55
N ASP A 95 -13.49 -0.84 -21.70
CA ASP A 95 -13.65 0.17 -20.66
C ASP A 95 -12.68 -0.10 -19.49
N SER A 96 -12.20 0.97 -18.87
CA SER A 96 -11.37 0.88 -17.67
C SER A 96 -12.16 0.35 -16.47
N PHE A 97 -11.46 -0.19 -15.48
CA PHE A 97 -12.09 -0.56 -14.21
C PHE A 97 -12.73 0.68 -13.55
N PRO A 98 -13.93 0.55 -12.97
CA PRO A 98 -14.58 1.65 -12.28
C PRO A 98 -13.77 2.02 -11.03
N GLN A 99 -13.65 3.31 -10.77
CA GLN A 99 -13.06 3.78 -9.52
C GLN A 99 -14.05 3.56 -8.37
N PRO A 100 -13.58 3.11 -7.19
CA PRO A 100 -14.46 2.86 -6.04
C PRO A 100 -15.01 4.14 -5.41
N TYR A 101 -14.34 5.27 -5.64
CA TYR A 101 -14.70 6.59 -5.13
C TYR A 101 -14.70 7.59 -6.28
N ALA A 102 -15.56 8.61 -6.19
CA ALA A 102 -15.62 9.67 -7.19
C ALA A 102 -14.34 10.53 -7.20
N ASP A 103 -13.82 10.85 -6.01
CA ASP A 103 -12.68 11.74 -5.82
C ASP A 103 -11.82 11.32 -4.62
N GLU A 104 -10.61 11.87 -4.53
CA GLU A 104 -9.67 11.63 -3.43
C GLU A 104 -10.24 12.06 -2.07
N GLN A 105 -10.99 13.17 -2.02
CA GLN A 105 -11.60 13.66 -0.78
C GLN A 105 -12.66 12.68 -0.25
N ALA A 106 -13.46 12.11 -1.15
CA ALA A 106 -14.44 11.09 -0.80
C ALA A 106 -13.75 9.82 -0.29
N ALA A 107 -12.64 9.43 -0.94
CA ALA A 107 -11.83 8.29 -0.51
C ALA A 107 -11.23 8.51 0.89
N ARG A 108 -10.70 9.70 1.18
CA ARG A 108 -10.18 10.08 2.50
C ARG A 108 -11.29 10.08 3.55
N PHE A 109 -12.45 10.67 3.25
CA PHE A 109 -13.58 10.70 4.18
C PHE A 109 -14.04 9.28 4.54
N ALA A 110 -14.16 8.39 3.55
CA ALA A 110 -14.56 7.00 3.76
C ALA A 110 -13.53 6.17 4.55
N ASN A 111 -12.24 6.50 4.45
CA ASN A 111 -11.13 5.73 5.04
C ASN A 111 -10.44 6.46 6.22
N GLY A 112 -11.15 7.34 6.94
CA GLY A 112 -10.64 7.95 8.17
C GLY A 112 -9.48 8.94 7.97
N GLY A 113 -9.48 9.65 6.83
CA GLY A 113 -8.49 10.67 6.45
C GLY A 113 -7.39 10.17 5.50
N ALA A 114 -7.24 8.86 5.34
CA ALA A 114 -6.24 8.26 4.45
C ALA A 114 -6.80 8.05 3.04
N SER A 115 -6.06 8.43 2.01
CA SER A 115 -6.43 8.12 0.62
C SER A 115 -5.74 6.84 0.16
N PRO A 116 -6.47 5.77 -0.20
CA PRO A 116 -5.86 4.58 -0.76
C PRO A 116 -5.23 4.89 -2.13
N PRO A 117 -3.94 4.57 -2.37
CA PRO A 117 -3.32 4.76 -3.67
C PRO A 117 -3.83 3.74 -4.70
N ASP A 118 -3.67 4.05 -5.98
CA ASP A 118 -3.99 3.14 -7.08
C ASP A 118 -3.08 1.89 -7.07
N LEU A 119 -3.56 0.77 -7.62
CA LEU A 119 -3.05 -0.58 -7.36
C LEU A 119 -1.78 -0.98 -8.13
N ILE A 120 -0.93 -0.03 -8.53
CA ILE A 120 0.42 -0.29 -9.09
C ILE A 120 1.44 -0.50 -7.95
N ILE A 121 0.99 -1.14 -6.86
CA ILE A 121 1.71 -1.23 -5.59
C ILE A 121 2.95 -2.11 -5.66
N THR A 122 2.94 -3.13 -6.53
CA THR A 122 4.07 -4.07 -6.68
C THR A 122 5.33 -3.41 -7.25
N LYS A 123 5.16 -2.33 -8.02
CA LYS A 123 6.26 -1.52 -8.56
C LYS A 123 6.49 -0.22 -7.79
N ALA A 124 5.43 0.37 -7.24
CA ALA A 124 5.52 1.65 -6.52
C ALA A 124 6.22 1.52 -5.16
N ARG A 125 6.20 0.32 -4.55
CA ARG A 125 6.84 0.07 -3.26
C ARG A 125 8.11 -0.76 -3.45
N HIS A 126 9.15 -0.41 -2.70
CA HIS A 126 10.39 -1.18 -2.67
C HIS A 126 10.09 -2.58 -2.09
N ASN A 127 10.50 -3.64 -2.78
CA ASN A 127 10.27 -5.04 -2.38
C ASN A 127 8.80 -5.40 -2.11
N ALA A 128 7.84 -4.73 -2.75
CA ALA A 128 6.41 -4.91 -2.52
C ALA A 128 5.94 -6.38 -2.56
N GLU A 129 6.46 -7.19 -3.48
CA GLU A 129 6.12 -8.61 -3.57
C GLU A 129 6.52 -9.37 -2.31
N LEU A 130 7.59 -8.97 -1.62
CA LEU A 130 8.03 -9.59 -0.38
C LEU A 130 7.16 -9.17 0.82
N GLU A 131 6.45 -8.04 0.73
CA GLU A 131 5.65 -7.49 1.83
C GLU A 131 4.23 -8.12 1.94
N MET A 132 3.74 -8.76 0.88
CA MET A 132 2.30 -9.04 0.70
C MET A 132 1.82 -10.46 1.05
N GLU A 133 2.70 -11.34 1.53
CA GLU A 133 2.37 -12.77 1.79
C GLU A 133 1.67 -12.99 3.15
N GLU A 134 1.91 -12.15 4.17
CA GLU A 134 1.30 -12.33 5.50
C GLU A 134 0.23 -11.26 5.80
N ARG A 135 -1.04 -11.64 5.63
CA ARG A 135 -2.23 -10.86 6.05
C ARG A 135 -2.33 -10.54 7.55
N LYS A 136 -1.28 -10.79 8.35
CA LYS A 136 -1.23 -10.46 9.78
C LYS A 136 -0.21 -9.38 10.14
N VAL A 137 0.69 -8.96 9.23
CA VAL A 137 1.82 -8.09 9.60
C VAL A 137 1.96 -6.85 8.72
N VAL A 138 1.14 -6.66 7.67
CA VAL A 138 1.24 -5.52 6.74
C VAL A 138 1.25 -4.15 7.46
N SER A 139 0.55 -4.02 8.60
CA SER A 139 0.58 -2.78 9.39
C SER A 139 1.92 -2.46 10.03
N GLN A 140 2.78 -3.47 10.26
CA GLN A 140 4.07 -3.31 10.92
C GLN A 140 5.20 -2.94 9.94
N TRP A 141 4.96 -3.19 8.64
CA TRP A 141 5.90 -2.90 7.55
C TRP A 141 5.64 -1.54 6.87
N ILE A 142 4.50 -0.90 7.18
CA ILE A 142 4.17 0.44 6.65
C ILE A 142 4.78 1.48 7.61
N PRO A 143 5.69 2.35 7.13
CA PRO A 143 6.13 3.51 7.90
C PRO A 143 4.94 4.34 8.34
N SER A 144 4.81 4.58 9.65
CA SER A 144 3.75 5.45 10.19
C SER A 144 4.10 6.92 9.91
N HIS A 145 3.93 7.37 8.66
CA HIS A 145 3.91 8.79 8.35
C HIS A 145 2.52 9.34 8.69
N LYS A 146 2.39 9.82 9.93
CA LYS A 146 1.35 10.79 10.29
C LYS A 146 1.79 12.18 9.83
#